data_AF-A0AAW3N359-F1
#
_entry.id   AF-A0AAW3N359-F1
#
_cell.length_a   1.000
_cell.length_b   1.000
_cell.length_c   1.000
_cell.angle_alpha   90.00
_cell.angle_beta   90.00
_cell.angle_gamma   90.00
#
_symmetry.space_group_name_H-M   'P 1'
#
loop_
_entity.id
_entity.type
_entity.pdbx_description
1 polymer ?
#
loop_
_entity_poly.entity_id
_entity_poly.type
_entity_poly.pdbx_seq_one_letter_code
_entity_poly.pdbx_strand_id
1 'polypeptide(L)' 'MPTFVRGLEITVTFEAAALDALSLYACSRLLDPFFAHFAPANGYVQCVIRATDPDPVMMRCPPRLGTRPIA' A
#
# COMPACT_ATOMS: atom_id res chain seq x y z
N MET A 1 4.30 -26.57 2.26
CA MET A 1 5.40 -25.98 3.07
C MET A 1 5.25 -24.47 3.01
N PRO A 2 5.26 -23.72 4.11
CA PRO A 2 5.22 -22.26 4.06
C PRO A 2 6.55 -21.73 3.51
N THR A 3 6.47 -20.88 2.49
CA THR A 3 7.63 -20.21 1.88
C THR A 3 7.69 -18.78 2.40
N PHE A 4 8.84 -18.38 2.94
CA PHE A 4 9.08 -17.01 3.37
C PHE A 4 9.40 -16.13 2.16
N VAL A 5 8.75 -14.97 2.08
CA VAL A 5 8.95 -13.99 1.01
C VAL A 5 9.31 -12.63 1.62
N ARG A 6 10.17 -11.88 0.92
CA ARG A 6 10.49 -10.50 1.32
C ARG A 6 9.35 -9.56 0.88
N GLY A 7 8.98 -8.63 1.74
CA GLY A 7 7.93 -7.65 1.46
C GLY A 7 8.22 -6.29 2.06
N LEU A 8 7.60 -5.26 1.48
CA LEU A 8 7.58 -3.90 1.99
C LEU A 8 6.13 -3.46 2.19
N GLU A 9 5.78 -3.07 3.41
CA GLU A 9 4.50 -2.39 3.68
C GLU A 9 4.73 -0.88 3.68
N ILE A 10 3.92 -0.15 2.90
CA ILE A 10 3.92 1.31 2.84
C ILE A 10 2.60 1.78 3.44
N THR A 11 2.71 2.44 4.60
CA THR A 11 1.57 3.04 5.28
C THR A 11 1.50 4.53 4.95
N VAL A 12 0.39 4.96 4.37
CA VAL A 12 0.09 6.37 4.07
C VAL A 12 -1.02 6.82 5.01
N THR A 13 -0.71 7.84 5.81
CA THR A 13 -1.66 8.39 6.79
C THR A 13 -2.18 9.72 6.27
N PHE A 14 -3.49 9.88 6.26
CA PHE A 14 -4.18 11.11 5.91
C PHE A 14 -4.84 11.70 7.15
N GLU A 15 -4.94 13.03 7.18
CA GLU A 15 -5.79 13.68 8.17
C GLU A 15 -7.26 13.33 7.94
N ALA A 16 -7.98 12.92 8.98
CA ALA A 16 -9.37 12.46 8.86
C ALA A 16 -10.30 13.52 8.25
N ALA A 17 -10.00 14.80 8.48
CA ALA A 17 -10.75 15.93 7.93
C ALA A 17 -10.33 16.32 6.50
N ALA A 18 -9.25 15.77 5.95
CA ALA A 18 -8.70 16.20 4.67
C ALA A 18 -9.38 15.53 3.46
N LEU A 19 -9.88 14.30 3.62
CA LEU A 19 -10.44 13.50 2.52
C LEU A 19 -11.66 12.70 3.00
N ASP A 20 -12.68 12.61 2.16
CA ASP A 20 -13.81 11.73 2.39
C ASP A 20 -13.47 10.27 2.00
N ALA A 21 -14.38 9.34 2.33
CA ALA A 21 -14.18 7.91 2.06
C ALA A 21 -13.97 7.60 0.56
N LEU A 22 -14.66 8.32 -0.34
CA LEU A 22 -14.53 8.14 -1.77
C LEU A 22 -13.15 8.60 -2.28
N SER A 23 -12.67 9.74 -1.79
CA SER A 23 -11.35 10.26 -2.13
C SER A 23 -10.24 9.37 -1.58
N LEU A 24 -10.39 8.84 -0.36
CA LEU A 24 -9.46 7.85 0.20
C LEU A 24 -9.41 6.57 -0.63
N TYR A 25 -10.56 6.09 -1.11
CA TYR A 25 -10.62 4.97 -2.05
C TYR A 25 -9.93 5.31 -3.37
N ALA A 26 -10.16 6.50 -3.93
CA ALA A 26 -9.46 6.92 -5.15
C ALA A 26 -7.94 7.00 -4.95
N CYS A 27 -7.48 7.54 -3.82
CA CYS A 27 -6.07 7.56 -3.44
C CYS A 27 -5.48 6.16 -3.34
N SER A 28 -6.19 5.19 -2.76
CA SER A 28 -5.69 3.81 -2.70
C SER A 28 -5.49 3.22 -4.08
N ARG A 29 -6.44 3.45 -4.99
CA ARG A 29 -6.38 2.96 -6.38
C ARG A 29 -5.25 3.59 -7.18
N LEU A 30 -4.81 4.78 -6.82
CA LEU A 30 -3.66 5.45 -7.43
C LEU A 30 -2.33 5.02 -6.79
N LEU A 31 -2.25 5.00 -5.46
CA LEU A 31 -1.02 4.73 -4.71
C LEU A 31 -0.59 3.26 -4.79
N ASP A 32 -1.55 2.33 -4.79
CA ASP A 32 -1.30 0.90 -4.84
C ASP A 32 -0.49 0.46 -6.09
N PRO A 33 -0.92 0.77 -7.33
CA PRO A 33 -0.10 0.49 -8.52
C PRO A 33 1.15 1.38 -8.61
N PHE A 34 1.10 2.62 -8.09
CA PHE A 34 2.25 3.51 -8.07
C PHE A 34 3.40 2.90 -7.28
N PHE A 35 3.16 2.45 -6.04
CA PHE A 35 4.20 1.82 -5.23
C PHE A 35 4.68 0.48 -5.82
N ALA A 36 3.77 -0.30 -6.42
CA ALA A 36 4.13 -1.55 -7.11
C ALA A 36 5.14 -1.33 -8.24
N HIS A 37 5.07 -0.18 -8.92
CA HIS A 37 6.03 0.16 -9.96
C HIS A 37 7.48 0.26 -9.45
N PHE A 38 7.69 0.57 -8.17
CA PHE A 38 9.02 0.70 -7.56
C PHE A 38 9.50 -0.59 -6.88
N ALA A 39 8.65 -1.60 -6.75
CA ALA A 39 8.98 -2.81 -6.02
C ALA A 39 9.97 -3.71 -6.81
N PRO A 40 11.00 -4.26 -6.14
CA PRO A 40 11.96 -5.17 -6.75
C PRO A 40 11.31 -6.52 -7.06
N ALA A 41 11.79 -7.20 -8.10
CA ALA A 41 11.23 -8.47 -8.60
C ALA A 41 11.28 -9.63 -7.59
N ASN A 42 12.13 -9.55 -6.56
CA ASN A 42 12.25 -10.57 -5.51
C ASN A 42 11.38 -10.32 -4.28
N GLY A 43 10.41 -9.41 -4.36
CA GLY A 43 9.54 -9.11 -3.24
C GLY A 43 8.15 -8.62 -3.64
N TYR A 44 7.34 -8.37 -2.62
CA TYR A 44 6.06 -7.70 -2.78
C TYR A 44 6.08 -6.33 -2.11
N VAL A 45 5.18 -5.46 -2.56
CA VAL A 45 4.82 -4.24 -1.84
C VAL A 45 3.34 -4.27 -1.50
N GLN A 46 2.98 -3.69 -0.36
CA GLN A 46 1.60 -3.57 0.08
C GLN A 46 1.32 -2.15 0.53
N CYS A 47 0.27 -1.55 -0.02
CA CYS A 47 -0.18 -0.22 0.38
C CYS A 47 -1.25 -0.32 1.47
N VAL A 48 -1.10 0.48 2.52
CA VAL A 48 -2.07 0.61 3.62
C VAL A 48 -2.43 2.09 3.77
N ILE A 49 -3.71 2.41 3.69
CA ILE A 49 -4.23 3.77 3.93
C ILE A 49 -4.85 3.84 5.32
N ARG A 50 -4.42 4.85 6.08
CA ARG A 50 -4.88 5.14 7.44
C ARG A 50 -5.39 6.57 7.55
N ALA A 51 -6.33 6.80 8.46
CA ALA A 51 -6.70 8.13 8.93
C ALA A 51 -6.05 8.38 10.30
N THR A 52 -5.91 9.64 10.70
CA THR A 52 -5.37 10.03 12.03
C THR A 52 -6.32 9.78 13.21
N ASP A 53 -7.59 9.42 12.98
CA ASP A 53 -8.57 9.05 14.02
C ASP A 53 -8.29 7.63 14.58
N PRO A 54 -8.86 7.21 15.74
CA PRO A 54 -8.40 6.02 16.46
C PRO A 54 -8.77 4.69 15.77
N ASP A 55 -9.43 4.71 14.61
CA ASP A 55 -9.59 3.52 13.77
C ASP A 55 -8.41 3.42 12.78
N PRO A 56 -7.47 2.48 12.99
CA PRO A 56 -6.12 2.64 12.49
C PRO A 56 -5.91 2.16 11.06
N VAL A 57 -6.87 1.49 10.40
CA VAL A 57 -6.71 1.01 9.01
C VAL A 57 -8.04 1.10 8.26
N MET A 58 -8.17 2.12 7.40
CA MET A 58 -9.35 2.27 6.55
C MET A 58 -9.29 1.33 5.35
N MET A 59 -8.09 1.12 4.79
CA MET A 59 -7.93 0.29 3.60
C MET A 59 -6.58 -0.39 3.55
N ARG A 60 -6.60 -1.69 3.28
CA ARG A 60 -5.40 -2.48 3.03
C ARG A 60 -5.49 -3.09 1.64
N CYS A 61 -4.62 -2.64 0.74
CA CYS A 61 -4.56 -3.15 -0.62
C CYS A 61 -3.98 -4.57 -0.64
N PRO A 62 -4.29 -5.38 -1.66
CA PRO A 62 -3.66 -6.68 -1.84
C PRO A 62 -2.15 -6.49 -2.09
N PRO A 63 -1.29 -7.41 -1.60
CA PRO A 63 0.14 -7.36 -1.89
C PRO A 63 0.38 -7.52 -3.40
N ARG A 64 1.26 -6.68 -3.95
CA ARG A 64 1.63 -6.66 -5.37
C ARG A 64 3.07 -7.09 -5.54
N LEU A 65 3.31 -8.03 -6.45
CA LEU A 65 4.65 -8.45 -6.82
C LEU A 65 5.37 -7.32 -7.57
N GLY A 66 6.62 -7.06 -7.19
CA GLY A 66 7.47 -6.16 -7.92
C GLY A 66 7.90 -6.73 -9.27
N THR A 67 8.24 -5.84 -10.20
CA THR A 67 8.74 -6.21 -11.53
C THR A 67 10.08 -5.59 -11.84
N ARG A 68 10.63 -4.75 -10.94
CA ARG A 68 11.90 -4.07 -11.20
C ARG A 68 13.09 -5.02 -11.07
N PRO A 69 14.08 -4.94 -11.99
CA PRO A 69 15.33 -5.65 -11.84
C PRO A 69 16.00 -5.32 -10.52
N ILE A 70 16.62 -6.34 -9.92
CA ILE A 70 17.43 -6.19 -8.73
C ILE A 70 18.80 -5.75 -9.25
N ALA A 71 19.19 -4.50 -8.96
CA ALA A 71 20.51 -3.96 -9.31
C ALA A 71 21.57 -4.42 -8.32
#